data_AF-A0A1H2ZAE4-F1
#
_entry.id   AF-A0A1H2ZAE4-F1
#
_cell.length_a   1.000
_cell.length_b   1.000
_cell.length_c   1.000
_cell.angle_alpha   90.00
_cell.angle_beta   90.00
_cell.angle_gamma   90.00
#
_symmetry.space_group_name_H-M   'P 1'
#
loop_
_entity.id
_entity.type
_entity.pdbx_description
1 polymer ?
#
loop_
_entity_poly.entity_id
_entity_poly.type
_entity_poly.pdbx_seq_one_letter_code
_entity_poly.pdbx_strand_id
1 'polypeptide(L)' 'MKISHCRLLKKTQLRLLEYFVLEVTARSAADILGIQPNSAALFYRKIREVIVYHLEQKLTKSLMM' A
#
# COMPACT_ATOMS: atom_id res chain seq x y z
N MET A 1 -11.30 -6.23 1.68
CA MET A 1 -11.01 -4.83 2.04
C MET A 1 -10.33 -4.18 0.85
N LYS A 2 -10.60 -2.91 0.56
CA LYS A 2 -9.95 -2.19 -0.55
C LYS A 2 -9.50 -0.80 -0.08
N ILE A 3 -8.50 -0.23 -0.74
CA ILE A 3 -8.10 1.15 -0.46
C ILE A 3 -9.23 2.09 -0.89
N SER A 4 -9.82 2.79 0.07
CA SER A 4 -10.83 3.82 -0.12
C SER A 4 -10.31 5.18 0.35
N HIS A 5 -10.97 6.25 -0.10
CA HIS A 5 -10.61 7.64 0.22
C HIS A 5 -9.11 7.93 0.03
N CYS A 6 -8.62 7.67 -1.18
CA CYS A 6 -7.25 8.00 -1.58
C CYS A 6 -7.31 9.09 -2.64
N ARG A 7 -6.67 10.24 -2.37
CA ARG A 7 -6.58 11.37 -3.31
C ARG A 7 -5.44 11.20 -4.33
N LEU A 8 -4.59 10.19 -4.17
CA LEU A 8 -3.50 9.91 -5.10
C LEU A 8 -4.05 9.33 -6.41
N LEU A 9 -3.53 9.80 -7.53
CA LEU A 9 -3.83 9.23 -8.85
C LEU A 9 -3.42 7.76 -8.92
N LYS A 10 -4.14 6.94 -9.67
CA LYS A 10 -3.80 5.50 -9.85
C LYS A 10 -2.35 5.30 -10.30
N LYS A 11 -1.85 6.13 -11.21
CA LYS A 11 -0.44 6.09 -11.66
C LYS A 11 0.55 6.25 -10.50
N THR A 12 0.28 7.16 -9.58
CA THR A 12 1.13 7.43 -8.41
C THR A 12 1.03 6.28 -7.40
N GLN A 13 -0.15 5.70 -7.23
CA GLN A 13 -0.35 4.52 -6.38
C GLN A 13 0.46 3.31 -6.88
N LEU A 14 0.46 3.07 -8.20
CA LEU A 14 1.24 1.99 -8.81
C LEU A 14 2.74 2.21 -8.62
N ARG A 15 3.24 3.43 -8.87
CA ARG A 15 4.66 3.75 -8.61
C ARG A 15 5.05 3.60 -7.14
N LEU A 16 4.20 4.02 -6.21
CA LEU A 16 4.44 3.80 -4.78
C LEU A 16 4.55 2.31 -4.45
N LEU A 17 3.71 1.46 -5.07
CA LEU A 17 3.79 0.02 -4.87
C LEU A 17 5.11 -0.57 -5.38
N GLU A 18 5.56 -0.15 -6.57
CA GLU A 18 6.87 -0.53 -7.13
C GLU A 18 8.00 -0.20 -6.16
N TYR A 19 8.00 1.02 -5.61
CA TYR A 19 9.00 1.44 -4.63
C TYR A 19 8.98 0.62 -3.34
N PHE A 20 7.80 0.29 -2.82
CA PHE A 20 7.70 -0.49 -1.59
C PHE A 20 8.17 -1.93 -1.76
N VAL A 21 7.97 -2.53 -2.94
CA VAL A 21 8.51 -3.87 -3.26
C VAL A 21 10.03 -3.85 -3.32
N LEU A 22 10.63 -2.73 -3.74
CA LEU A 22 12.07 -2.49 -3.74
C LEU A 22 12.61 -1.99 -2.39
N GLU A 23 11.83 -2.11 -1.31
CA GLU A 23 12.17 -1.68 0.05
C GLU A 23 12.51 -0.18 0.20
N VAL A 24 12.12 0.64 -0.78
CA VAL A 24 12.31 2.09 -0.72
C VAL A 24 11.42 2.67 0.37
N THR A 25 12.00 3.51 1.24
CA THR A 25 11.25 4.14 2.32
C THR A 25 10.14 5.05 1.77
N ALA A 26 9.01 5.14 2.48
CA ALA A 26 7.90 6.00 2.07
C ALA A 26 8.31 7.47 1.93
N ARG A 27 9.29 7.94 2.71
CA ARG A 27 9.84 9.30 2.60
C ARG A 27 10.60 9.47 1.28
N SER A 28 11.52 8.56 0.94
CA SER A 28 12.28 8.61 -0.31
C SER A 28 11.37 8.47 -1.53
N ALA A 29 10.40 7.56 -1.50
CA ALA A 29 9.43 7.40 -2.58
C ALA A 29 8.58 8.67 -2.79
N ALA A 30 8.23 9.36 -1.69
CA ALA A 30 7.50 10.62 -1.78
C ALA A 30 8.33 11.73 -2.42
N ASP A 31 9.61 11.82 -2.08
CA ASP A 31 10.56 12.78 -2.65
C ASP A 31 10.74 12.56 -4.15
N ILE A 32 10.98 11.30 -4.56
CA ILE A 32 11.12 10.92 -5.98
C ILE A 32 9.84 11.21 -6.77
N LEU A 33 8.66 11.01 -6.18
CA LEU A 33 7.37 11.23 -6.83
C LEU A 33 6.84 12.66 -6.70
N GLY A 34 7.52 13.54 -5.97
CA GLY A 34 7.09 14.92 -5.74
C GLY A 34 5.75 15.02 -4.99
N ILE A 35 5.48 14.12 -4.04
CA ILE A 35 4.25 14.12 -3.23
C ILE A 35 4.54 14.37 -1.75
N GLN A 36 3.51 14.72 -0.99
CA GLN A 36 3.64 14.89 0.46
C GLN A 36 4.08 13.57 1.13
N PRO A 37 5.15 13.56 1.95
CA PRO A 37 5.65 12.35 2.61
C PRO A 37 4.59 11.61 3.46
N ASN A 38 3.73 12.36 4.14
CA ASN A 38 2.64 11.78 4.94
C ASN A 38 1.61 11.02 4.08
N SER A 39 1.41 11.43 2.83
CA SER A 39 0.52 10.73 1.91
C SER A 39 1.11 9.39 1.47
N ALA A 40 2.42 9.33 1.17
CA ALA A 40 3.09 8.07 0.88
C ALA A 40 3.11 7.13 2.11
N ALA A 41 3.38 7.66 3.30
CA ALA A 41 3.37 6.89 4.54
C ALA A 41 1.97 6.34 4.87
N LEU A 42 0.92 7.15 4.72
CA LEU A 42 -0.46 6.71 4.90
C LEU A 42 -0.85 5.64 3.87
N PHE A 43 -0.42 5.80 2.62
CA PHE A 43 -0.67 4.82 1.56
C PHE A 43 0.02 3.48 1.87
N TYR A 44 1.27 3.51 2.32
CA TYR A 44 2.00 2.31 2.78
C TYR A 44 1.25 1.56 3.89
N ARG A 45 0.78 2.29 4.92
CA ARG A 45 -0.02 1.70 6.01
C ARG A 45 -1.29 1.02 5.48
N LYS A 46 -2.07 1.71 4.65
CA LYS A 46 -3.31 1.16 4.07
C LYS A 46 -3.05 -0.09 3.23
N ILE A 47 -1.97 -0.11 2.45
CA ILE A 47 -1.58 -1.31 1.68
C ILE A 47 -1.30 -2.48 2.61
N ARG A 48 -0.54 -2.28 3.70
CA ARG A 48 -0.26 -3.36 4.65
C ARG A 48 -1.52 -3.91 5.31
N GLU A 49 -2.45 -3.06 5.73
CA GLU A 49 -3.75 -3.49 6.27
C GLU A 49 -4.55 -4.33 5.27
N VAL A 50 -4.58 -3.90 4.01
CA VAL A 50 -5.24 -4.65 2.93
C VAL A 50 -4.57 -6.00 2.69
N ILE A 51 -3.23 -6.07 2.69
CA ILE A 51 -2.49 -7.33 2.53
C ILE A 51 -2.82 -8.29 3.67
N VAL A 52 -2.70 -7.84 4.93
CA VAL A 52 -3.00 -8.65 6.12
C VAL A 52 -4.42 -9.20 6.06
N TYR A 53 -5.41 -8.35 5.78
CA TYR A 53 -6.80 -8.78 5.67
C TYR A 53 -7.01 -9.90 4.64
N HIS A 54 -6.35 -9.84 3.48
CA HIS A 54 -6.50 -10.88 2.46
C HIS A 54 -5.72 -12.15 2.80
N LEU A 55 -4.57 -12.03 3.48
CA LEU A 55 -3.82 -13.18 3.97
C LEU A 55 -4.63 -13.94 5.04
N GLU A 56 -5.22 -13.23 5.99
CA GLU A 56 -6.09 -13.81 7.02
C GLU A 56 -7.30 -14.50 6.39
N GLN A 57 -8.00 -13.83 5.47
CA GLN A 57 -9.13 -14.47 4.78
C GLN A 57 -8.74 -15.70 3.98
N LYS A 58 -7.56 -15.71 3.36
CA LYS A 58 -7.06 -16.88 2.65
C LYS A 58 -6.75 -18.03 3.62
N LEU A 59 -6.13 -17.74 4.75
CA LEU A 59 -5.83 -18.70 5.80
C LEU A 59 -7.11 -19.31 6.39
N THR A 60 -8.08 -18.48 6.77
CA THR A 60 -9.36 -18.93 7.33
C THR A 60 -10.12 -19.85 6.36
N LYS A 61 -10.15 -19.50 5.07
CA LYS A 61 -10.78 -20.35 4.04
C LYS A 61 -10.08 -21.69 3.88
N SER A 62 -8.74 -21.72 3.96
CA SER A 62 -7.97 -22.96 3.86
C SER A 62 -8.16 -23.89 5.06
N LEU A 63 -8.44 -23.35 6.24
CA LEU A 63 -8.72 -24.13 7.46
C LEU A 63 -10.16 -24.66 7.52
N MET A 64 -11.07 -24.06 6.75
CA MET A 64 -12.49 -24.46 6.66
C MET A 64 -12.77 -25.47 5.52
N MET A 65 -11.77 -25.77 4.68
CA MET A 65 -11.82 -26.82 3.65
C MET A 65 -11.14 -28.08 4.17
#